data_AF-A0A5N6MEG9-F1
#
_entry.id   AF-A0A5N6MEG9-F1
#
_cell.length_a   1.000
_cell.length_b   1.000
_cell.length_c   1.000
_cell.angle_alpha   90.00
_cell.angle_beta   90.00
_cell.angle_gamma   90.00
#
_symmetry.space_group_name_H-M   'P 1'
#
loop_
_entity.id
_entity.type
_entity.pdbx_description
1 polymer ?
#
loop_
_entity_poly.entity_id
_entity_poly.type
_entity_poly.pdbx_seq_one_letter_code
_entity_poly.pdbx_strand_id
1 'polypeptide(L)' 'MQVAKAKGRLRGKQPKLSKLQEAHVVSLYNAGEHTTSEIAELFKVARSTVYRIVQRTRPTGS' A
#
# COMPACT_ATOMS: atom_id res chain seq x y z
N MET A 1 -6.10 -23.14 -28.82
CA MET A 1 -6.89 -22.70 -27.64
C MET A 1 -6.08 -21.64 -26.89
N GLN A 2 -6.42 -20.36 -26.99
CA GLN A 2 -5.74 -19.29 -26.26
C GLN A 2 -6.53 -18.94 -25.01
N VAL A 3 -6.20 -19.61 -23.92
CA VAL A 3 -6.72 -19.33 -22.58
C VAL A 3 -5.90 -18.20 -21.97
N ALA A 4 -6.47 -16.98 -21.95
CA ALA A 4 -6.10 -15.94 -20.99
C ALA A 4 -7.23 -14.91 -20.85
N LYS A 5 -8.45 -15.39 -20.54
CA LYS A 5 -9.48 -14.54 -19.93
C LYS A 5 -9.25 -14.53 -18.43
N ALA A 6 -8.54 -13.53 -17.90
CA ALA A 6 -8.70 -13.03 -16.53
C ALA A 6 -7.65 -11.97 -16.21
N LYS A 7 -8.03 -10.70 -16.34
CA LYS A 7 -7.83 -9.67 -15.32
C LYS A 7 -8.52 -8.42 -15.83
N GLY A 8 -9.80 -8.32 -15.47
CA GLY A 8 -10.59 -7.14 -15.71
C GLY A 8 -9.79 -5.90 -15.34
N ARG A 9 -9.79 -4.95 -16.27
CA ARG A 9 -9.22 -3.62 -16.12
C ARG A 9 -9.56 -3.08 -14.72
N LEU A 10 -8.55 -2.88 -13.87
CA LEU A 10 -8.71 -2.11 -12.64
C LEU A 10 -9.22 -0.73 -13.06
N ARG A 11 -10.54 -0.51 -13.03
CA ARG A 11 -11.15 0.79 -13.30
C ARG A 11 -10.79 1.69 -12.11
N GLY A 12 -9.67 2.38 -12.23
CA GLY A 12 -9.14 3.34 -11.26
C GLY A 12 -7.78 3.87 -11.70
N LYS A 13 -7.38 5.04 -11.18
CA LYS A 13 -5.99 5.54 -11.33
C LYS A 13 -5.05 4.48 -10.74
N GLN A 14 -4.01 4.10 -11.46
CA GLN A 14 -3.00 3.18 -10.91
C GLN A 14 -2.54 3.70 -9.53
N PRO A 15 -2.49 2.85 -8.50
CA PRO A 15 -1.97 3.27 -7.21
C PRO A 15 -0.56 3.82 -7.39
N LYS A 16 -0.27 4.93 -6.71
CA LYS A 16 1.01 5.65 -6.81
C LYS A 16 2.20 4.79 -6.36
N LEU A 17 1.94 3.78 -5.54
CA LEU A 17 2.93 2.87 -4.99
C LEU A 17 2.70 1.46 -5.51
N SER A 18 3.79 0.75 -5.77
CA SER A 18 3.76 -0.67 -6.09
C SER A 18 3.46 -1.50 -4.83
N LYS A 19 3.03 -2.76 -5.00
CA LYS A 19 2.79 -3.68 -3.86
C LYS A 19 4.02 -3.85 -2.96
N LEU A 20 5.22 -3.84 -3.54
CA LEU A 20 6.48 -3.91 -2.78
C LEU A 20 6.69 -2.67 -1.92
N GLN A 21 6.39 -1.48 -2.45
CA GLN A 21 6.46 -0.24 -1.68
C GLN A 21 5.40 -0.19 -0.58
N GLU A 22 4.18 -0.67 -0.86
CA GLU A 22 3.14 -0.78 0.17
C GLU A 22 3.58 -1.71 1.31
N ALA A 23 4.18 -2.86 1.00
CA ALA A 23 4.73 -3.77 2.01
C ALA A 23 5.84 -3.11 2.84
N HIS A 24 6.72 -2.34 2.20
CA HIS A 24 7.79 -1.61 2.89
C HIS A 24 7.22 -0.52 3.84
N VAL A 25 6.20 0.22 3.40
CA VAL A 25 5.47 1.18 4.26
C VAL A 25 4.92 0.49 5.52
N VAL A 26 4.31 -0.69 5.38
CA VAL A 26 3.77 -1.46 6.50
C VAL A 26 4.89 -1.95 7.42
N SER A 27 6.00 -2.42 6.86
CA SER A 27 7.16 -2.85 7.66
C SER A 27 7.71 -1.72 8.51
N LEU A 28 7.89 -0.52 7.94
CA LEU A 28 8.38 0.65 8.68
C LEU A 28 7.39 1.11 9.75
N TYR A 29 6.09 1.10 9.42
CA TYR A 29 5.05 1.44 10.38
C TYR A 29 5.02 0.47 11.57
N ASN A 30 5.13 -0.84 11.30
CA ASN A 30 5.13 -1.87 12.34
C ASN A 30 6.43 -1.89 13.16
N ALA A 31 7.57 -1.53 12.56
CA ALA A 31 8.84 -1.41 13.27
C ALA A 31 8.81 -0.29 14.31
N GLY A 32 7.99 0.74 14.11
CA GLY A 32 7.82 1.85 15.06
C GLY A 32 9.02 2.80 15.15
N GLU A 33 10.08 2.57 14.37
CA GLU A 33 11.28 3.41 14.34
C GLU A 33 11.09 4.71 13.57
N HIS A 34 10.05 4.79 12.72
CA HIS A 34 9.72 5.99 11.96
C HIS A 34 8.30 6.44 12.30
N THR A 35 8.13 7.74 12.48
CA THR A 35 6.80 8.34 12.58
C THR A 35 6.05 8.22 11.26
N THR A 36 4.71 8.26 11.31
CA THR A 36 3.87 8.26 10.11
C THR A 36 4.19 9.43 9.15
N SER A 37 4.69 10.55 9.68
CA SER A 37 5.11 11.70 8.88
C SER A 37 6.39 11.40 8.11
N GLU A 38 7.41 10.85 8.75
CA GLU A 38 8.68 10.48 8.11
C GLU A 38 8.46 9.41 7.04
N ILE A 39 7.63 8.41 7.31
CA ILE A 39 7.24 7.39 6.32
C ILE A 39 6.53 8.06 5.12
N ALA A 40 5.67 9.04 5.36
CA ALA A 40 4.99 9.75 4.28
C ALA A 40 5.97 10.54 3.40
N GLU A 41 6.97 11.19 4.02
CA GLU A 41 8.02 11.93 3.32
C GLU A 41 8.94 11.02 2.50
N LEU A 42 9.40 9.90 3.09
CA LEU A 42 10.25 8.90 2.42
C LEU A 42 9.61 8.39 1.11
N PHE A 43 8.30 8.17 1.11
CA PHE A 43 7.56 7.65 -0.04
C PHE A 43 6.92 8.75 -0.90
N LYS A 44 7.10 10.03 -0.56
CA LYS A 44 6.49 11.20 -1.24
C LYS A 44 4.97 11.07 -1.38
N VAL A 45 4.32 10.61 -0.31
CA VAL A 45 2.87 10.43 -0.21
C VAL A 45 2.29 11.24 0.95
N ALA A 46 0.96 11.39 0.99
CA ALA A 46 0.30 11.98 2.15
C ALA A 46 0.23 10.96 3.31
N ARG A 47 0.21 11.43 4.56
CA ARG A 47 0.01 10.62 5.78
C ARG A 47 -1.26 9.74 5.69
N SER A 48 -2.33 10.26 5.08
CA SER A 48 -3.57 9.50 4.84
C SER A 48 -3.37 8.27 3.94
N THR A 49 -2.37 8.30 3.05
CA THR A 49 -2.01 7.15 2.21
C THR A 49 -1.32 6.07 3.03
N VAL A 50 -0.43 6.46 3.96
CA VAL A 50 0.23 5.53 4.90
C VAL A 50 -0.82 4.80 5.73
N TYR A 51 -1.74 5.53 6.36
CA TYR A 51 -2.83 4.92 7.13
C TYR A 51 -3.69 3.97 6.30
N ARG A 52 -4.05 4.35 5.07
CA ARG A 52 -4.85 3.49 4.18
C ARG A 52 -4.11 2.21 3.78
N ILE A 53 -2.81 2.26 3.59
CA ILE A 53 -1.99 1.09 3.28
C ILE A 53 -1.94 0.15 4.49
N VAL A 54 -1.68 0.69 5.68
CA VAL A 54 -1.66 -0.08 6.94
C VAL A 54 -3.04 -0.71 7.21
N GLN A 55 -4.13 0.04 7.05
CA GLN A 55 -5.49 -0.47 7.26
C GLN A 55 -5.89 -1.55 6.25
N ARG A 56 -5.44 -1.45 4.99
CA ARG A 56 -5.71 -2.47 3.95
C ARG A 56 -4.93 -3.76 4.17
N THR A 57 -3.78 -3.68 4.82
CA THR A 57 -2.89 -4.83 5.06
C THR A 57 -3.13 -5.47 6.41
N ARG A 58 -3.67 -4.73 7.38
CA ARG A 58 -4.18 -5.31 8.62
C ARG A 58 -5.39 -6.19 8.27
N PRO A 59 -5.37 -7.49 8.61
CA PRO A 59 -6.55 -8.33 8.40
C PRO A 59 -7.69 -7.76 9.26
N THR A 60 -8.71 -7.20 8.61
CA THR A 60 -10.00 -6.93 9.25
C THR A 60 -10.61 -8.28 9.61
N GLY A 61 -10.44 -8.71 10.85
CA GLY A 61 -11.05 -9.94 11.38
C GLY A 61 -10.09 -10.72 12.27
N SER A 62 -10.13 -10.43 13.56
CA SER A 62 -10.12 -11.48 14.59
C SER A 62 -11.47 -11.45 15.29
#